data_AF-A0A964ZJP2-F1
#
_entry.id   AF-A0A964ZJP2-F1
#
_cell.length_a   1.000
_cell.length_b   1.000
_cell.length_c   1.000
_cell.angle_alpha   90.00
_cell.angle_beta   90.00
_cell.angle_gamma   90.00
#
_symmetry.space_group_name_H-M   'P 1'
#
loop_
_entity.id
_entity.type
_entity.pdbx_description
1 polymer ?
#
loop_
_entity_poly.entity_id
_entity_poly.type
_entity_poly.pdbx_seq_one_letter_code
_entity_poly.pdbx_strand_id
1 'polypeptide(L)'
;MTSPFPPDSSLAALTRKTLVAPRMKVLYTPTTKVASTTIKWMLAEAEGTLDTSVIPRLMAAITNRSQTIHNRHVSGLAKLSDYTEREARAMLESTEWLHVAALRDPISRAYSAWENRIFMRASGRVVGGFDLTPDVLVDGRINMTASFALFAKALAEQTDAFMVDHHFTPQSHIVRSDAVRYDLLVRVDEPGGVDSVAAQFRARSGTNVQPRRHNESIGVELARVCDRDTANLLMATYSMDYAAFGFARRNFADSLEPYLLSDAETQLVTLVRQSVERVASVSRAAQSKMSARYGFRQIRKSFMRKATFGRMYSTPRSMHW
;
A
#
# COMPACT_ATOMS: atom_id res chain seq x y z
N MET A 1 -19.51 17.40 -13.23
CA MET A 1 -18.55 16.45 -13.82
C MET A 1 -18.75 15.11 -13.15
N THR A 2 -19.07 14.07 -13.91
CA THR A 2 -19.14 12.69 -13.42
C THR A 2 -17.72 12.20 -13.13
N SER A 3 -17.51 11.55 -11.98
CA SER A 3 -16.19 11.00 -11.63
C SER A 3 -15.71 10.02 -12.72
N PRO A 4 -14.41 10.01 -13.07
CA PRO A 4 -13.85 9.01 -13.99
C PRO A 4 -13.81 7.59 -13.37
N PHE A 5 -14.11 7.46 -12.08
CA PHE A 5 -14.05 6.20 -11.35
C PHE A 5 -15.44 5.57 -11.18
N PRO A 6 -15.67 4.30 -11.62
CA PRO A 6 -16.95 3.63 -11.41
C PRO A 6 -17.12 3.24 -9.93
N PRO A 7 -18.29 3.46 -9.32
CA PRO A 7 -18.51 3.13 -7.91
C PRO A 7 -18.36 1.62 -7.67
N ASP A 8 -17.43 1.22 -6.80
CA ASP A 8 -17.33 -0.16 -6.31
C ASP A 8 -18.29 -0.32 -5.13
N SER A 9 -19.31 -1.17 -5.27
CA SER A 9 -20.26 -1.49 -4.19
C SER A 9 -19.89 -2.75 -3.40
N SER A 10 -18.85 -3.49 -3.80
CA SER A 10 -18.52 -4.80 -3.24
C SER A 10 -17.82 -4.71 -1.87
N LEU A 11 -18.43 -5.30 -0.84
CA LEU A 11 -17.76 -5.50 0.46
C LEU A 11 -16.56 -6.45 0.37
N ALA A 12 -16.48 -7.30 -0.67
CA ALA A 12 -15.42 -8.29 -0.79
C ALA A 12 -14.03 -7.64 -0.98
N ALA A 13 -13.96 -6.46 -1.62
CA ALA A 13 -12.71 -5.73 -1.77
C ALA A 13 -12.22 -5.15 -0.43
N LEU A 14 -13.15 -4.64 0.38
CA LEU A 14 -12.91 -4.14 1.72
C LEU A 14 -12.43 -5.25 2.66
N THR A 15 -13.16 -6.37 2.75
CA THR A 15 -12.85 -7.47 3.69
C THR A 15 -11.48 -8.11 3.41
N ARG A 16 -11.05 -8.19 2.14
CA ARG A 16 -9.71 -8.71 1.77
C ARG A 16 -8.55 -7.79 2.16
N LYS A 17 -8.83 -6.52 2.45
CA LYS A 17 -7.82 -5.49 2.79
C LYS A 17 -7.82 -5.17 4.28
N THR A 18 -8.98 -5.15 4.92
CA THR A 18 -9.12 -4.83 6.34
C THR A 18 -8.38 -5.86 7.20
N LEU A 19 -7.52 -5.35 8.08
CA LEU A 19 -6.73 -6.11 9.04
C LEU A 19 -7.48 -6.18 10.37
N VAL A 20 -7.37 -7.31 11.04
CA VAL A 20 -8.05 -7.61 12.30
C VAL A 20 -7.00 -7.81 13.39
N ALA A 21 -7.15 -7.07 14.48
CA ALA A 21 -6.40 -7.22 15.72
C ALA A 21 -7.39 -7.59 16.84
N PRO A 22 -7.67 -8.89 17.01
CA PRO A 22 -8.78 -9.36 17.84
C PRO A 22 -8.59 -9.10 19.34
N ARG A 23 -7.36 -9.15 19.88
CA ARG A 23 -7.13 -8.88 21.31
C ARG A 23 -7.47 -7.43 21.65
N MET A 24 -7.16 -6.51 20.75
CA MET A 24 -7.48 -5.08 20.92
C MET A 24 -8.91 -4.71 20.46
N LYS A 25 -9.64 -5.63 19.81
CA LYS A 25 -10.87 -5.37 19.06
C LYS A 25 -10.70 -4.18 18.09
N VAL A 26 -9.69 -4.23 17.22
CA VAL A 26 -9.43 -3.18 16.21
C VAL A 26 -9.58 -3.75 14.80
N LEU A 27 -10.33 -3.04 13.96
CA LEU A 27 -10.35 -3.21 12.52
C LEU A 27 -9.62 -2.04 11.87
N TYR A 28 -8.56 -2.33 11.11
CA TYR A 28 -7.83 -1.30 10.37
C TYR A 28 -7.96 -1.52 8.86
N THR A 29 -8.53 -0.54 8.15
CA THR A 29 -8.59 -0.55 6.68
C THR A 29 -7.39 0.19 6.12
N PRO A 30 -6.36 -0.52 5.61
CA PRO A 30 -5.13 0.12 5.15
C PRO A 30 -5.33 0.79 3.80
N THR A 31 -5.12 2.10 3.78
CA THR A 31 -4.99 2.89 2.54
C THR A 31 -3.51 3.02 2.16
N THR A 32 -3.19 3.04 0.88
CA THR A 32 -1.80 3.24 0.41
C THR A 32 -1.37 4.69 0.57
N LYS A 33 -0.09 4.90 0.90
CA LYS A 33 0.56 6.23 0.96
C LYS A 33 -0.01 7.21 2.00
N VAL A 34 -0.72 6.68 3.00
CA VAL A 34 -1.26 7.41 4.17
C VAL A 34 -0.56 6.99 5.48
N ALA A 35 0.77 6.86 5.46
CA ALA A 35 1.54 6.30 6.59
C ALA A 35 1.13 4.87 7.03
N SER A 36 0.54 4.08 6.12
CA SER A 36 0.02 2.75 6.47
C SER A 36 1.07 1.75 6.91
N THR A 37 2.33 1.88 6.46
CA THR A 37 3.46 1.10 6.97
C THR A 37 3.65 1.35 8.47
N THR A 38 3.70 2.62 8.89
CA THR A 38 3.81 3.01 10.31
C THR A 38 2.63 2.51 11.14
N ILE A 39 1.40 2.69 10.66
CA ILE A 39 0.21 2.21 11.37
C ILE A 39 0.22 0.68 11.51
N LYS A 40 0.65 -0.07 10.50
CA LYS A 40 0.76 -1.54 10.60
C LYS A 40 1.82 -2.00 11.60
N TRP A 41 2.97 -1.32 11.67
CA TRP A 41 4.00 -1.63 12.68
C TRP A 41 3.44 -1.41 14.08
N MET A 42 2.82 -0.25 14.33
CA MET A 42 2.19 0.03 15.62
C MET A 42 1.07 -0.96 15.95
N LEU A 43 0.23 -1.33 14.98
CA LEU A 43 -0.87 -2.27 15.19
C LEU A 43 -0.35 -3.67 15.54
N ALA A 44 0.63 -4.19 14.80
CA ALA A 44 1.20 -5.52 15.06
C ALA A 44 1.96 -5.58 16.40
N GLU A 45 2.69 -4.51 16.74
CA GLU A 45 3.38 -4.40 18.03
C GLU A 45 2.37 -4.28 19.18
N ALA A 46 1.35 -3.43 19.04
CA ALA A 46 0.31 -3.26 20.04
C ALA A 46 -0.52 -4.54 20.23
N GLU A 47 -0.82 -5.28 19.16
CA GLU A 47 -1.55 -6.55 19.22
C GLU A 47 -0.68 -7.67 19.81
N GLY A 48 0.65 -7.57 19.69
CA GLY A 48 1.61 -8.58 20.15
C GLY A 48 1.85 -9.69 19.14
N THR A 49 1.54 -9.45 17.87
CA THR A 49 1.64 -10.44 16.77
C THR A 49 2.88 -10.25 15.89
N LEU A 50 3.66 -9.19 16.15
CA LEU A 50 4.85 -8.87 15.39
C LEU A 50 5.94 -9.95 15.56
N ASP A 51 6.36 -10.56 14.45
CA ASP A 51 7.49 -11.48 14.39
C ASP A 51 8.55 -10.97 13.40
N THR A 52 9.63 -10.41 13.92
CA THR A 52 10.74 -9.94 13.09
C THR A 52 11.76 -11.03 12.75
N SER A 53 11.69 -12.20 13.40
CA SER A 53 12.61 -13.32 13.19
C SER A 53 12.44 -13.97 11.82
N VAL A 54 11.27 -13.80 11.19
CA VAL A 54 10.99 -14.32 9.84
C VAL A 54 11.58 -13.46 8.73
N ILE A 55 11.97 -12.20 9.01
CA ILE A 55 12.44 -11.24 8.00
C ILE A 55 13.58 -11.82 7.12
N PRO A 56 14.64 -12.45 7.68
CA PRO A 56 15.73 -13.01 6.88
C PRO A 56 15.31 -14.14 5.93
N ARG A 57 14.13 -14.74 6.14
CA ARG A 57 13.60 -15.87 5.36
C ARG A 57 12.56 -15.44 4.32
N LEU A 58 12.24 -14.15 4.26
CA LEU A 58 11.25 -13.63 3.32
C LEU A 58 11.78 -13.70 1.88
N MET A 59 11.00 -14.32 1.00
CA MET A 59 11.31 -14.42 -0.42
C MET A 59 10.56 -13.37 -1.25
N ALA A 60 10.30 -12.21 -0.65
CA ALA A 60 9.59 -11.10 -1.27
C ALA A 60 10.58 -10.07 -1.84
N ALA A 61 10.20 -9.41 -2.94
CA ALA A 61 10.97 -8.35 -3.56
C ALA A 61 10.90 -7.05 -2.74
N ILE A 62 11.42 -7.09 -1.51
CA ILE A 62 11.38 -6.00 -0.55
C ILE A 62 12.79 -5.47 -0.36
N THR A 63 13.03 -4.23 -0.78
CA THR A 63 14.35 -3.57 -0.69
C THR A 63 14.58 -2.84 0.63
N ASN A 64 13.51 -2.50 1.36
CA ASN A 64 13.59 -1.83 2.66
C ASN A 64 12.93 -2.68 3.75
N ARG A 65 13.64 -2.91 4.86
CA ARG A 65 13.15 -3.68 6.01
C ARG A 65 11.83 -3.15 6.55
N SER A 66 11.57 -1.85 6.51
CA SER A 66 10.31 -1.29 7.00
C SER A 66 9.08 -1.80 6.22
N GLN A 67 9.25 -2.15 4.94
CA GLN A 67 8.18 -2.65 4.08
C GLN A 67 7.84 -4.12 4.36
N THR A 68 8.64 -4.84 5.16
CA THR A 68 8.37 -6.26 5.47
C THR A 68 7.10 -6.44 6.28
N ILE A 69 6.62 -5.41 6.97
CA ILE A 69 5.35 -5.43 7.73
C ILE A 69 4.13 -5.74 6.86
N HIS A 70 4.22 -5.53 5.55
CA HIS A 70 3.16 -5.89 4.61
C HIS A 70 3.04 -7.41 4.42
N ASN A 71 4.01 -8.20 4.89
CA ASN A 71 3.94 -9.65 4.92
C ASN A 71 3.20 -10.12 6.20
N ARG A 72 2.20 -11.00 6.03
CA ARG A 72 1.42 -11.54 7.16
C ARG A 72 2.25 -12.34 8.15
N HIS A 73 3.36 -12.94 7.73
CA HIS A 73 4.25 -13.67 8.65
C HIS A 73 5.04 -12.73 9.55
N VAL A 74 5.26 -11.48 9.11
CA VAL A 74 5.91 -10.46 9.94
C VAL A 74 4.90 -9.78 10.84
N SER A 75 3.79 -9.31 10.28
CA SER A 75 2.78 -8.59 11.08
C SER A 75 1.97 -9.51 12.00
N GLY A 76 1.75 -10.76 11.61
CA GLY A 76 0.88 -11.72 12.28
C GLY A 76 -0.61 -11.33 12.30
N LEU A 77 -0.99 -10.23 11.65
CA LEU A 77 -2.36 -9.74 11.59
C LEU A 77 -3.22 -10.59 10.65
N ALA A 78 -4.42 -10.95 11.11
CA ALA A 78 -5.42 -11.62 10.28
C ALA A 78 -6.09 -10.61 9.33
N LYS A 79 -6.68 -11.12 8.25
CA LYS A 79 -7.57 -10.33 7.40
C LYS A 79 -9.02 -10.57 7.78
N LEU A 80 -9.88 -9.59 7.55
CA LEU A 80 -11.31 -9.76 7.80
C LEU A 80 -11.91 -10.87 6.91
N SER A 81 -11.35 -11.09 5.71
CA SER A 81 -11.68 -12.21 4.83
C SER A 81 -11.28 -13.60 5.35
N ASP A 82 -10.51 -13.69 6.44
CA ASP A 82 -10.15 -14.96 7.07
C ASP A 82 -11.27 -15.44 8.03
N TYR A 83 -12.28 -14.61 8.30
CA TYR A 83 -13.44 -14.91 9.13
C TYR A 83 -14.66 -15.25 8.28
N THR A 84 -15.65 -15.90 8.89
CA THR A 84 -16.95 -16.13 8.23
C THR A 84 -17.67 -14.80 7.96
N GLU A 85 -18.56 -14.77 6.98
CA GLU A 85 -19.32 -13.55 6.66
C GLU A 85 -20.09 -13.01 7.88
N ARG A 86 -20.67 -13.92 8.69
CA ARG A 86 -21.38 -13.56 9.92
C ARG A 86 -20.46 -12.90 10.94
N GLU A 87 -19.26 -13.45 11.16
CA GLU A 87 -18.27 -12.86 12.08
C GLU A 87 -17.78 -11.52 11.57
N ALA A 88 -17.42 -11.43 10.29
CA ALA A 88 -16.95 -10.19 9.67
C ALA A 88 -17.99 -9.08 9.79
N ARG A 89 -19.26 -9.40 9.52
CA ARG A 89 -20.40 -8.48 9.69
C ARG A 89 -20.55 -8.04 11.15
N ALA A 90 -20.52 -8.99 12.09
CA ALA A 90 -20.62 -8.67 13.51
C ALA A 90 -19.49 -7.74 13.98
N MET A 91 -18.26 -7.91 13.47
CA MET A 91 -17.17 -6.98 13.78
C MET A 91 -17.41 -5.59 13.19
N LEU A 92 -17.83 -5.51 11.92
CA LEU A 92 -18.09 -4.24 11.21
C LEU A 92 -19.25 -3.43 11.79
N GLU A 93 -20.27 -4.10 12.33
CA GLU A 93 -21.47 -3.46 12.89
C GLU A 93 -21.33 -3.14 14.40
N SER A 94 -20.31 -3.69 15.06
CA SER A 94 -20.11 -3.55 16.50
C SER A 94 -19.62 -2.16 16.90
N THR A 95 -20.06 -1.68 18.06
CA THR A 95 -19.53 -0.48 18.75
C THR A 95 -18.36 -0.79 19.69
N GLU A 96 -18.08 -2.07 19.98
CA GLU A 96 -16.94 -2.47 20.80
C GLU A 96 -15.63 -2.47 20.00
N TRP A 97 -15.74 -2.73 18.69
CA TRP A 97 -14.63 -2.72 17.77
C TRP A 97 -14.30 -1.28 17.35
N LEU A 98 -13.02 -0.93 17.39
CA LEU A 98 -12.53 0.34 16.87
C LEU A 98 -12.23 0.19 15.38
N HIS A 99 -12.96 0.91 14.54
CA HIS A 99 -12.74 0.98 13.10
C HIS A 99 -11.81 2.14 12.77
N VAL A 100 -10.65 1.81 12.22
CA VAL A 100 -9.59 2.75 11.92
C VAL A 100 -9.34 2.82 10.41
N ALA A 101 -9.25 4.03 9.89
CA ALA A 101 -8.68 4.31 8.58
C ALA A 101 -7.86 5.60 8.63
N ALA A 102 -6.98 5.74 7.65
CA ALA A 102 -6.14 6.92 7.50
C ALA A 102 -6.27 7.48 6.08
N LEU A 103 -6.16 8.80 6.00
CA LEU A 103 -6.32 9.62 4.81
C LEU A 103 -5.13 10.55 4.67
N ARG A 104 -4.91 11.02 3.44
CA ARG A 104 -3.91 12.04 3.09
C ARG A 104 -4.45 12.89 1.95
N ASP A 105 -4.08 14.16 1.90
CA ASP A 105 -4.33 15.04 0.76
C ASP A 105 -4.11 14.30 -0.57
N PRO A 106 -5.13 14.24 -1.47
CA PRO A 106 -5.05 13.44 -2.69
C PRO A 106 -3.85 13.76 -3.57
N ILE A 107 -3.43 15.04 -3.66
CA ILE A 107 -2.28 15.45 -4.48
C ILE A 107 -0.99 14.93 -3.84
N SER A 108 -0.80 15.14 -2.54
CA SER A 108 0.35 14.62 -1.80
C SER A 108 0.43 13.09 -1.84
N ARG A 109 -0.71 12.41 -1.80
CA ARG A 109 -0.81 10.96 -1.94
C ARG A 109 -0.40 10.51 -3.34
N ALA A 110 -0.91 11.17 -4.38
CA ALA A 110 -0.58 10.89 -5.78
C ALA A 110 0.91 11.08 -6.07
N TYR A 111 1.51 12.17 -5.57
CA TYR A 111 2.95 12.40 -5.66
C TYR A 111 3.77 11.30 -4.98
N SER A 112 3.39 10.92 -3.76
CA SER A 112 4.06 9.81 -3.04
C SER A 112 3.86 8.44 -3.71
N ALA A 113 2.75 8.26 -4.44
CA ALA A 113 2.52 7.08 -5.26
C ALA A 113 3.41 7.10 -6.51
N TRP A 114 3.44 8.22 -7.25
CA TRP A 114 4.32 8.42 -8.41
C TRP A 114 5.78 8.21 -8.04
N GLU A 115 6.26 8.91 -7.01
CA GLU A 115 7.64 8.84 -6.55
C GLU A 115 8.05 7.38 -6.29
N ASN A 116 7.22 6.61 -5.62
CA ASN A 116 7.56 5.23 -5.29
C ASN A 116 7.35 4.25 -6.45
N ARG A 117 6.20 4.31 -7.12
CA ARG A 117 5.77 3.29 -8.09
C ARG A 117 6.27 3.54 -9.49
N ILE A 118 6.32 4.80 -9.90
CA ILE A 118 6.73 5.21 -11.24
C ILE A 118 8.19 5.62 -11.21
N PHE A 119 8.51 6.66 -10.43
CA PHE A 119 9.83 7.27 -10.44
C PHE A 119 10.90 6.32 -9.87
N MET A 120 10.69 5.70 -8.71
CA MET A 120 11.65 4.75 -8.11
C MET A 120 11.45 3.30 -8.57
N ARG A 121 10.45 3.05 -9.42
CA ARG A 121 10.11 1.72 -9.97
C ARG A 121 9.91 0.63 -8.93
N ALA A 122 9.45 0.97 -7.72
CA ALA A 122 9.21 -0.02 -6.66
C ALA A 122 8.18 -1.07 -7.13
N SER A 123 8.40 -2.34 -6.79
CA SER A 123 7.64 -3.48 -7.29
C SER A 123 6.11 -3.28 -7.24
N GLY A 124 5.46 -3.17 -8.39
CA GLY A 124 4.02 -2.92 -8.55
C GLY A 124 3.56 -3.34 -9.95
N ARG A 125 2.28 -3.08 -10.28
CA ARG A 125 1.72 -3.40 -11.60
C ARG A 125 1.02 -2.16 -12.16
N VAL A 126 1.57 -1.55 -13.20
CA VAL A 126 0.85 -0.56 -14.03
C VAL A 126 0.71 -1.19 -15.41
N VAL A 127 -0.50 -1.22 -15.96
CA VAL A 127 -0.71 -1.72 -17.34
C VAL A 127 0.01 -0.77 -18.28
N GLY A 128 0.80 -1.28 -19.23
CA GLY A 128 1.67 -0.44 -20.06
C GLY A 128 3.00 -0.04 -19.40
N GLY A 129 3.23 -0.43 -18.15
CA GLY A 129 4.53 -0.28 -17.48
C GLY A 129 4.97 1.17 -17.33
N PHE A 130 6.28 1.41 -17.51
CA PHE A 130 6.87 2.75 -17.41
C PHE A 130 6.77 3.54 -18.72
N ASP A 131 6.34 2.91 -19.81
CA ASP A 131 6.24 3.55 -21.13
C ASP A 131 5.10 4.57 -21.19
N LEU A 132 4.09 4.42 -20.33
CA LEU A 132 3.02 5.43 -20.15
C LEU A 132 3.52 6.71 -19.46
N THR A 133 4.63 6.63 -18.75
CA THR A 133 5.13 7.70 -17.87
C THR A 133 6.65 7.77 -17.90
N PRO A 134 7.25 7.96 -19.10
CA PRO A 134 8.70 8.05 -19.23
C PRO A 134 9.24 9.26 -18.47
N ASP A 135 10.50 9.20 -18.06
CA ASP A 135 11.17 10.39 -17.55
C ASP A 135 11.34 11.39 -18.70
N VAL A 136 11.09 12.66 -18.42
CA VAL A 136 11.44 13.76 -19.33
C VAL A 136 12.89 14.12 -19.08
N LEU A 137 13.72 14.09 -20.12
CA LEU A 137 15.15 14.38 -20.03
C LEU A 137 15.50 15.74 -20.66
N VAL A 138 16.41 16.47 -20.03
CA VAL A 138 17.03 17.69 -20.57
C VAL A 138 18.54 17.53 -20.44
N ASP A 139 19.25 17.48 -21.56
CA ASP A 139 20.70 17.20 -21.61
C ASP A 139 21.10 15.92 -20.85
N GLY A 140 20.28 14.87 -20.97
CA GLY A 140 20.52 13.59 -20.26
C GLY A 140 20.16 13.59 -18.77
N ARG A 141 19.77 14.73 -18.20
CA ARG A 141 19.33 14.87 -16.80
C ARG A 141 17.83 14.72 -16.68
N ILE A 142 17.35 14.09 -15.61
CA ILE A 142 15.92 13.94 -15.38
C ILE A 142 15.31 15.28 -14.95
N ASN A 143 14.31 15.75 -15.69
CA ASN A 143 13.44 16.86 -15.32
C ASN A 143 12.26 16.33 -14.51
N MET A 144 12.32 16.49 -13.19
CA MET A 144 11.29 15.99 -12.30
C MET A 144 9.96 16.71 -12.46
N THR A 145 9.97 18.03 -12.66
CA THR A 145 8.75 18.82 -12.85
C THR A 145 7.97 18.33 -14.05
N ALA A 146 8.64 18.19 -15.20
CA ALA A 146 8.01 17.71 -16.43
C ALA A 146 7.61 16.22 -16.36
N SER A 147 8.41 15.38 -15.69
CA SER A 147 8.07 13.96 -15.50
C SER A 147 6.85 13.76 -14.61
N PHE A 148 6.69 14.56 -13.56
CA PHE A 148 5.50 14.50 -12.70
C PHE A 148 4.25 15.03 -13.41
N ALA A 149 4.36 16.12 -14.17
CA ALA A 149 3.27 16.65 -14.99
C ALA A 149 2.81 15.62 -16.05
N LEU A 150 3.75 14.93 -16.71
CA LEU A 150 3.44 13.86 -17.66
C LEU A 150 2.71 12.68 -16.99
N PHE A 151 3.13 12.29 -15.79
CA PHE A 151 2.41 11.29 -15.00
C PHE A 151 0.98 11.73 -14.68
N ALA A 152 0.79 12.97 -14.20
CA ALA A 152 -0.53 13.47 -13.85
C ALA A 152 -1.48 13.44 -15.07
N LYS A 153 -0.96 13.81 -16.24
CA LYS A 153 -1.66 13.70 -17.52
C LYS A 153 -2.03 12.26 -17.86
N ALA A 154 -1.06 11.35 -17.85
CA ALA A 154 -1.30 9.94 -18.14
C ALA A 154 -2.32 9.31 -17.17
N LEU A 155 -2.26 9.64 -15.88
CA LEU A 155 -3.20 9.16 -14.87
C LEU A 155 -4.63 9.64 -15.15
N ALA A 156 -4.79 10.89 -15.58
CA ALA A 156 -6.09 11.46 -15.91
C ALA A 156 -6.67 10.90 -17.21
N GLU A 157 -5.84 10.66 -18.22
CA GLU A 157 -6.27 10.18 -19.54
C GLU A 157 -6.46 8.65 -19.58
N GLN A 158 -5.73 7.90 -18.75
CA GLN A 158 -5.68 6.43 -18.79
C GLN A 158 -5.93 5.81 -17.40
N THR A 159 -6.91 6.36 -16.66
CA THR A 159 -7.20 5.99 -15.27
C THR A 159 -7.30 4.47 -15.04
N ASP A 160 -7.94 3.71 -15.93
CA ASP A 160 -8.07 2.26 -15.82
C ASP A 160 -6.73 1.51 -15.80
N ALA A 161 -5.75 2.00 -16.57
CA ALA A 161 -4.41 1.40 -16.62
C ALA A 161 -3.66 1.54 -15.30
N PHE A 162 -3.96 2.59 -14.51
CA PHE A 162 -3.37 2.84 -13.19
C PHE A 162 -4.17 2.17 -12.06
N MET A 163 -5.49 2.04 -12.19
CA MET A 163 -6.35 1.51 -11.13
C MET A 163 -6.11 0.05 -10.75
N VAL A 164 -5.44 -0.73 -11.60
CA VAL A 164 -4.99 -2.08 -11.24
C VAL A 164 -4.01 -2.05 -10.05
N ASP A 165 -3.35 -0.92 -9.81
CA ASP A 165 -2.57 -0.67 -8.61
C ASP A 165 -3.34 0.23 -7.63
N HIS A 166 -3.67 -0.35 -6.47
CA HIS A 166 -4.24 0.35 -5.33
C HIS A 166 -3.47 1.59 -4.83
N HIS A 167 -2.24 1.84 -5.30
CA HIS A 167 -1.52 3.09 -5.07
C HIS A 167 -2.19 4.29 -5.75
N PHE A 168 -2.87 4.06 -6.87
CA PHE A 168 -3.52 5.10 -7.67
C PHE A 168 -5.04 5.11 -7.54
N THR A 169 -5.65 4.05 -7.01
CA THR A 169 -7.09 4.03 -6.68
C THR A 169 -7.45 5.16 -5.70
N PRO A 170 -8.60 5.85 -5.86
CA PRO A 170 -9.10 6.83 -4.89
C PRO A 170 -9.23 6.25 -3.49
N GLN A 171 -9.03 7.09 -2.47
CA GLN A 171 -9.17 6.70 -1.08
C GLN A 171 -10.62 6.37 -0.73
N SER A 172 -11.58 7.05 -1.34
CA SER A 172 -13.03 6.81 -1.19
C SER A 172 -13.42 5.38 -1.58
N HIS A 173 -12.80 4.82 -2.62
CA HIS A 173 -13.00 3.43 -3.04
C HIS A 173 -12.35 2.40 -2.11
N ILE A 174 -11.33 2.81 -1.35
CA ILE A 174 -10.62 1.92 -0.43
C ILE A 174 -11.29 1.92 0.94
N VAL A 175 -11.60 3.11 1.44
CA VAL A 175 -12.14 3.34 2.79
C VAL A 175 -13.63 3.01 2.82
N ARG A 176 -14.40 3.30 1.76
CA ARG A 176 -15.84 2.94 1.67
C ARG A 176 -16.62 3.37 2.91
N SER A 177 -16.58 4.67 3.22
CA SER A 177 -17.34 5.28 4.33
C SER A 177 -18.86 5.16 4.16
N ASP A 178 -19.33 4.80 2.97
CA ASP A 178 -20.71 4.38 2.70
C ASP A 178 -21.06 3.01 3.32
N ALA A 179 -20.05 2.17 3.60
CA ALA A 179 -20.21 0.79 4.05
C ALA A 179 -19.65 0.53 5.46
N VAL A 180 -18.68 1.33 5.92
CA VAL A 180 -18.05 1.20 7.23
C VAL A 180 -18.14 2.50 8.00
N ARG A 181 -18.65 2.41 9.24
CA ARG A 181 -18.54 3.51 10.20
C ARG A 181 -17.13 3.50 10.79
N TYR A 182 -16.34 4.53 10.50
CA TYR A 182 -15.02 4.69 11.12
C TYR A 182 -15.13 5.49 12.41
N ASP A 183 -14.75 4.87 13.52
CA ASP A 183 -14.65 5.53 14.81
C ASP A 183 -13.38 6.42 14.88
N LEU A 184 -12.35 6.07 14.10
CA LEU A 184 -11.13 6.86 13.94
C LEU A 184 -10.73 6.95 12.46
N LEU A 185 -11.06 8.08 11.85
CA LEU A 185 -10.65 8.43 10.49
C LEU A 185 -9.68 9.62 10.54
N VAL A 186 -8.39 9.38 10.33
CA VAL A 186 -7.33 10.38 10.59
C VAL A 186 -6.70 10.92 9.33
N ARG A 187 -6.28 12.19 9.38
CA ARG A 187 -5.46 12.84 8.36
C ARG A 187 -3.99 12.79 8.76
N VAL A 188 -3.18 11.99 8.06
CA VAL A 188 -1.76 11.79 8.43
C VAL A 188 -0.86 12.96 8.04
N ASP A 189 -1.40 13.87 7.24
CA ASP A 189 -0.81 15.13 6.81
C ASP A 189 -1.19 16.31 7.70
N GLU A 190 -2.00 16.09 8.73
CA GLU A 190 -2.36 17.08 9.74
C GLU A 190 -1.63 16.79 11.07
N PRO A 191 -1.32 17.83 11.87
CA PRO A 191 -0.67 17.66 13.16
C PRO A 191 -1.40 16.66 14.06
N GLY A 192 -0.67 15.70 14.65
CA GLY A 192 -1.25 14.72 15.58
C GLY A 192 -2.03 13.57 14.92
N GLY A 193 -2.15 13.53 13.59
CA GLY A 193 -2.95 12.52 12.89
C GLY A 193 -2.54 11.08 13.21
N VAL A 194 -1.26 10.75 13.03
CA VAL A 194 -0.74 9.40 13.36
C VAL A 194 -0.64 9.18 14.88
N ASP A 195 -0.37 10.24 15.65
CA ASP A 195 -0.27 10.17 17.11
C ASP A 195 -1.59 9.77 17.77
N SER A 196 -2.72 10.21 17.21
CA SER A 196 -4.05 9.83 17.69
C SER A 196 -4.31 8.32 17.53
N VAL A 197 -3.84 7.71 16.43
CA VAL A 197 -3.88 6.26 16.22
C VAL A 197 -3.02 5.55 17.26
N ALA A 198 -1.79 6.04 17.48
CA ALA A 198 -0.90 5.49 18.49
C ALA A 198 -1.51 5.57 19.91
N ALA A 199 -2.19 6.67 20.24
CA ALA A 199 -2.88 6.83 21.51
C ALA A 199 -4.00 5.79 21.71
N GLN A 200 -4.84 5.57 20.69
CA GLN A 200 -5.90 4.56 20.75
C GLN A 200 -5.33 3.14 20.87
N PHE A 201 -4.23 2.84 20.16
CA PHE A 201 -3.59 1.54 20.26
C PHE A 201 -2.96 1.31 21.63
N ARG A 202 -2.30 2.32 22.21
CA ARG A 202 -1.77 2.26 23.59
C ARG A 202 -2.88 2.00 24.61
N ALA A 203 -3.99 2.76 24.53
CA ALA A 203 -5.12 2.62 25.45
C ALA A 203 -5.73 1.21 25.42
N ARG A 204 -5.86 0.60 24.23
CA ARG A 204 -6.47 -0.73 24.06
C ARG A 204 -5.52 -1.89 24.35
N SER A 205 -4.23 -1.72 24.11
CA SER A 205 -3.25 -2.81 24.25
C SER A 205 -2.54 -2.83 25.60
N GLY A 206 -2.40 -1.67 26.26
CA GLY A 206 -1.46 -1.47 27.36
C GLY A 206 0.01 -1.35 26.92
N THR A 207 0.32 -1.53 25.64
CA THR A 207 1.68 -1.49 25.08
C THR A 207 2.02 -0.08 24.64
N ASN A 208 3.19 0.44 25.04
CA ASN A 208 3.66 1.78 24.64
C ASN A 208 4.19 1.81 23.20
N VAL A 209 3.29 1.82 22.21
CA VAL A 209 3.63 2.00 20.79
C VAL A 209 3.78 3.47 20.41
N GLN A 210 4.72 3.78 19.52
CA GLN A 210 5.01 5.13 19.07
C GLN A 210 5.18 5.17 17.54
N PRO A 211 4.73 6.24 16.87
CA PRO A 211 4.92 6.36 15.44
C PRO A 211 6.40 6.50 15.09
N ARG A 212 6.84 5.73 14.10
CA ARG A 212 8.18 5.83 13.53
C ARG A 212 8.09 6.11 12.04
N ARG A 213 8.97 6.99 11.55
CA ARG A 213 9.08 7.27 10.12
C ARG A 213 9.77 6.08 9.44
N HIS A 214 9.03 5.40 8.55
CA HIS A 214 9.48 4.18 7.89
C HIS A 214 9.69 4.33 6.38
N ASN A 215 9.12 5.38 5.78
CA ASN A 215 9.22 5.64 4.36
C ASN A 215 10.25 6.76 4.13
N GLU A 216 11.22 6.47 3.28
CA GLU A 216 12.16 7.44 2.74
C GLU A 216 11.63 7.91 1.39
N SER A 217 11.53 9.22 1.23
CA SER A 217 11.35 9.91 -0.04
C SER A 217 12.72 10.39 -0.52
N ILE A 218 12.86 10.70 -1.80
CA ILE A 218 14.04 11.34 -2.39
C ILE A 218 14.30 12.74 -1.81
N GLY A 219 13.32 13.30 -1.09
CA GLY A 219 13.45 14.56 -0.35
C GLY A 219 13.02 15.79 -1.13
N VAL A 220 12.48 15.61 -2.34
CA VAL A 220 11.97 16.71 -3.16
C VAL A 220 10.55 17.06 -2.73
N GLU A 221 10.34 18.31 -2.33
CA GLU A 221 9.05 18.82 -1.91
C GLU A 221 8.07 18.87 -3.08
N LEU A 222 6.80 18.52 -2.81
CA LEU A 222 5.73 18.56 -3.81
C LEU A 222 5.62 19.93 -4.51
N ALA A 223 5.76 21.03 -3.75
CA ALA A 223 5.65 22.38 -4.30
C ALA A 223 6.77 22.72 -5.30
N ARG A 224 7.88 21.95 -5.33
CA ARG A 224 8.97 22.14 -6.28
C ARG A 224 8.68 21.55 -7.66
N VAL A 225 7.71 20.63 -7.75
CA VAL A 225 7.46 19.81 -8.95
C VAL A 225 6.00 19.83 -9.41
N CYS A 226 5.08 20.40 -8.63
CA CYS A 226 3.65 20.47 -8.92
C CYS A 226 3.21 21.93 -9.09
N ASP A 227 2.92 22.33 -10.32
CA ASP A 227 2.32 23.63 -10.64
C ASP A 227 0.78 23.58 -10.52
N ARG A 228 0.14 24.73 -10.76
CA ARG A 228 -1.31 24.88 -10.69
C ARG A 228 -2.04 23.96 -11.66
N ASP A 229 -1.57 23.82 -12.89
CA ASP A 229 -2.24 23.01 -13.91
C ASP A 229 -2.17 21.52 -13.58
N THR A 230 -0.99 21.04 -13.19
CA THR A 230 -0.79 19.67 -12.70
C THR A 230 -1.66 19.38 -11.47
N ALA A 231 -1.71 20.32 -10.52
CA ALA A 231 -2.54 20.20 -9.34
C ALA A 231 -4.03 20.15 -9.69
N ASN A 232 -4.51 21.04 -10.56
CA ASN A 232 -5.90 21.09 -11.01
C ASN A 232 -6.32 19.79 -11.68
N LEU A 233 -5.45 19.23 -12.52
CA LEU A 233 -5.69 17.95 -13.16
C LEU A 233 -5.83 16.82 -12.14
N LEU A 234 -4.91 16.72 -11.18
CA LEU A 234 -4.99 15.71 -10.11
C LEU A 234 -6.21 15.91 -9.20
N MET A 235 -6.59 17.16 -8.91
CA MET A 235 -7.82 17.48 -8.16
C MET A 235 -9.07 17.03 -8.90
N ALA A 236 -9.12 17.21 -10.22
CA ALA A 236 -10.23 16.75 -11.05
C ALA A 236 -10.29 15.22 -11.08
N THR A 237 -9.14 14.57 -11.32
CA THR A 237 -9.03 13.10 -11.30
C THR A 237 -9.52 12.55 -9.97
N TYR A 238 -8.99 13.03 -8.83
CA TYR A 238 -9.36 12.56 -7.49
C TYR A 238 -10.57 13.28 -6.86
N SER A 239 -11.44 13.88 -7.66
CA SER A 239 -12.58 14.70 -7.16
C SER A 239 -13.49 13.96 -6.16
N MET A 240 -13.62 12.64 -6.27
CA MET A 240 -14.37 11.83 -5.31
C MET A 240 -13.78 11.85 -3.89
N ASP A 241 -12.46 11.89 -3.75
CA ASP A 241 -11.84 11.96 -2.42
C ASP A 241 -12.13 13.31 -1.78
N TYR A 242 -12.07 14.40 -2.55
CA TYR A 242 -12.47 15.74 -2.09
C TYR A 242 -13.93 15.78 -1.64
N ALA A 243 -14.84 15.21 -2.43
CA ALA A 243 -16.26 15.17 -2.10
C ALA A 243 -16.54 14.28 -0.87
N ALA A 244 -15.91 13.10 -0.78
CA ALA A 244 -16.18 12.13 0.28
C ALA A 244 -15.61 12.54 1.63
N PHE A 245 -14.49 13.27 1.66
CA PHE A 245 -13.75 13.55 2.89
C PHE A 245 -13.52 15.04 3.18
N GLY A 246 -14.06 15.93 2.35
CA GLY A 246 -14.01 17.38 2.58
C GLY A 246 -12.60 17.98 2.54
N PHE A 247 -11.69 17.41 1.74
CA PHE A 247 -10.33 17.95 1.61
C PHE A 247 -10.36 19.41 1.12
N ALA A 248 -9.55 20.27 1.75
CA ALA A 248 -9.33 21.62 1.26
C ALA A 248 -8.52 21.59 -0.04
N ARG A 249 -8.91 22.42 -1.00
CA ARG A 249 -8.11 22.65 -2.22
C ARG A 249 -6.87 23.46 -1.87
N ARG A 250 -5.71 23.03 -2.36
CA ARG A 250 -4.43 23.70 -2.15
C ARG A 250 -4.10 24.59 -3.33
N ASN A 251 -3.50 25.74 -3.05
CA ASN A 251 -2.97 26.63 -4.08
C ASN A 251 -1.54 26.24 -4.42
N PHE A 252 -1.23 26.23 -5.71
CA PHE A 252 0.11 26.01 -6.26
C PHE A 252 0.50 27.17 -7.16
N ALA A 253 1.82 27.32 -7.37
CA ALA A 253 2.37 28.34 -8.26
C ALA A 253 1.85 28.13 -9.69
N ASP A 254 1.65 29.23 -10.43
CA ASP A 254 1.19 29.20 -11.82
C ASP A 254 2.15 28.42 -12.73
N SER A 255 3.45 28.62 -12.53
CA SER A 255 4.51 27.93 -13.23
C SER A 255 5.67 27.65 -12.28
N LEU A 256 6.53 26.72 -12.68
CA LEU A 256 7.71 26.32 -11.93
C LEU A 256 8.94 26.38 -12.81
N GLU A 257 10.05 26.85 -12.24
CA GLU A 257 11.37 26.61 -12.84
C GLU A 257 11.65 25.10 -12.87
N PRO A 258 12.11 24.53 -14.01
CA PRO A 258 12.40 23.11 -14.13
C PRO A 258 13.30 22.58 -13.01
N TYR A 259 12.86 21.54 -12.30
CA TYR A 259 13.70 20.84 -11.34
C TYR A 259 14.48 19.74 -12.04
N LEU A 260 15.66 20.10 -12.54
CA LEU A 260 16.61 19.15 -13.14
C LEU A 260 17.44 18.51 -12.03
N LEU A 261 17.46 17.18 -12.00
CA LEU A 261 18.44 16.45 -11.22
C LEU A 261 19.84 16.70 -11.79
N SER A 262 20.85 16.73 -10.93
CA SER A 262 22.24 16.67 -11.38
C SER A 262 22.54 15.34 -12.09
N ASP A 263 23.67 15.26 -12.79
CA ASP A 263 24.13 14.02 -13.42
C ASP A 263 24.31 12.90 -12.38
N ALA A 264 24.85 13.25 -11.21
CA ALA A 264 25.05 12.31 -10.11
C ALA A 264 23.72 11.79 -9.55
N GLU A 265 22.73 12.66 -9.34
CA GLU A 265 21.40 12.28 -8.87
C GLU A 265 20.65 11.44 -9.92
N THR A 266 20.75 11.82 -11.19
CA THR A 266 20.17 11.06 -12.32
C THR A 266 20.76 9.64 -12.39
N GLN A 267 22.08 9.54 -12.24
CA GLN A 267 22.77 8.25 -12.20
C GLN A 267 22.38 7.43 -10.96
N LEU A 268 22.24 8.08 -9.80
CA LEU A 268 21.80 7.40 -8.57
C LEU A 268 20.39 6.83 -8.71
N VAL A 269 19.45 7.60 -9.27
CA VAL A 269 18.08 7.12 -9.56
C VAL A 269 18.14 5.89 -10.47
N THR A 270 18.98 5.93 -11.51
CA THR A 270 19.19 4.80 -12.42
C THR A 270 19.71 3.56 -11.69
N LEU A 271 20.73 3.71 -10.83
CA LEU A 271 21.30 2.62 -10.04
C LEU A 271 20.29 2.01 -9.04
N VAL A 272 19.47 2.84 -8.41
CA VAL A 272 18.42 2.36 -7.50
C VAL A 272 17.38 1.55 -8.28
N ARG A 273 16.92 2.04 -9.43
CA ARG A 273 15.98 1.32 -10.30
C ARG A 273 16.50 -0.03 -10.75
N GLN A 274 17.75 -0.09 -11.22
CA GLN A 274 18.42 -1.35 -11.59
C GLN A 274 18.52 -2.31 -10.40
N SER A 275 18.70 -1.80 -9.18
CA SER A 275 18.76 -2.62 -7.96
C SER A 275 17.38 -3.19 -7.60
N VAL A 276 16.31 -2.40 -7.73
CA VAL A 276 14.93 -2.87 -7.57
C VAL A 276 14.60 -3.96 -8.60
N GLU A 277 14.94 -3.75 -9.87
CA GLU A 277 14.72 -4.71 -10.95
C GLU A 277 15.45 -6.04 -10.69
N ARG A 278 16.71 -5.99 -10.25
CA ARG A 278 17.50 -7.18 -9.87
C ARG A 278 16.88 -7.93 -8.68
N VAL A 279 16.51 -7.23 -7.62
CA VAL A 279 15.86 -7.85 -6.43
C VAL A 279 14.53 -8.50 -6.83
N ALA A 280 13.73 -7.84 -7.68
CA ALA A 280 12.49 -8.40 -8.18
C ALA A 280 12.72 -9.66 -9.02
N SER A 281 13.75 -9.67 -9.88
CA SER A 281 14.14 -10.84 -10.68
C SER A 281 14.54 -12.02 -9.79
N VAL A 282 15.41 -11.80 -8.82
CA VAL A 282 15.85 -12.84 -7.86
C VAL A 282 14.67 -13.38 -7.06
N SER A 283 13.80 -12.49 -6.53
CA SER A 283 12.61 -12.91 -5.79
C SER A 283 11.67 -13.78 -6.63
N ARG A 284 11.40 -13.41 -7.89
CA ARG A 284 10.58 -14.23 -8.81
C ARG A 284 11.20 -15.61 -9.07
N ALA A 285 12.50 -15.66 -9.34
CA ALA A 285 13.22 -16.91 -9.58
C ALA A 285 13.24 -17.81 -8.33
N ALA A 286 13.34 -17.21 -7.14
CA ALA A 286 13.34 -17.94 -5.88
C ALA A 286 11.93 -18.49 -5.56
N GLN A 287 10.88 -17.70 -5.81
CA GLN A 287 9.49 -18.14 -5.69
C GLN A 287 9.15 -19.27 -6.67
N SER A 288 9.52 -19.15 -7.95
CA SER A 288 9.24 -20.18 -8.95
C SER A 288 9.88 -21.52 -8.60
N LYS A 289 11.13 -21.53 -8.13
CA LYS A 289 11.83 -22.74 -7.67
C LYS A 289 11.17 -23.36 -6.44
N MET A 290 10.69 -22.55 -5.49
CA MET A 290 9.95 -23.07 -4.34
C MET A 290 8.59 -23.64 -4.74
N SER A 291 7.82 -22.95 -5.57
CA SER A 291 6.51 -23.42 -6.05
C SER A 291 6.64 -24.75 -6.78
N ALA A 292 7.68 -24.91 -7.62
CA ALA A 292 7.99 -26.19 -8.26
C ALA A 292 8.29 -27.28 -7.22
N ARG A 293 9.19 -27.03 -6.26
CA ARG A 293 9.52 -27.98 -5.19
C ARG A 293 8.31 -28.35 -4.33
N TYR A 294 7.44 -27.39 -4.03
CA TYR A 294 6.21 -27.62 -3.28
C TYR A 294 5.21 -28.46 -4.09
N GLY A 295 5.02 -28.15 -5.39
CA GLY A 295 4.21 -28.94 -6.30
C GLY A 295 4.67 -30.40 -6.38
N PHE A 296 5.97 -30.64 -6.54
CA PHE A 296 6.53 -32.00 -6.50
C PHE A 296 6.32 -32.71 -5.16
N ARG A 297 6.46 -32.01 -4.04
CA ARG A 297 6.17 -32.59 -2.70
C ARG A 297 4.70 -32.93 -2.52
N GLN A 298 3.78 -32.09 -3.01
CA GLN A 298 2.34 -32.36 -2.95
C GLN A 298 1.93 -33.54 -3.84
N ILE A 299 2.51 -33.65 -5.05
CA ILE A 299 2.32 -34.81 -5.92
C ILE A 299 2.84 -36.08 -5.23
N ARG A 300 4.04 -36.04 -4.64
CA ARG A 300 4.61 -37.19 -3.91
C ARG A 300 3.77 -37.58 -2.69
N LYS A 301 3.27 -36.61 -1.91
CA LYS A 301 2.35 -36.85 -0.78
C LYS A 301 1.04 -37.48 -1.25
N SER A 302 0.45 -36.96 -2.32
CA SER A 302 -0.78 -37.49 -2.93
C SER A 302 -0.60 -38.93 -3.41
N PHE A 303 0.52 -39.19 -4.09
CA PHE A 303 0.89 -40.54 -4.54
C PHE A 303 1.10 -41.50 -3.37
N MET A 304 1.85 -41.09 -2.34
CA MET A 304 2.04 -41.89 -1.13
C MET A 304 0.74 -42.13 -0.36
N ARG A 305 -0.17 -41.15 -0.30
CA ARG A 305 -1.47 -41.30 0.34
C ARG A 305 -2.34 -42.33 -0.40
N LYS A 306 -2.31 -42.31 -1.74
CA LYS A 306 -2.98 -43.33 -2.58
C LYS A 306 -2.36 -44.72 -2.37
N ALA A 307 -1.03 -44.83 -2.39
CA ALA A 307 -0.33 -46.11 -2.21
C ALA A 307 -0.49 -46.71 -0.81
N THR A 308 -0.76 -45.89 0.20
CA THR A 308 -0.88 -46.32 1.61
C THR A 308 -2.33 -46.41 2.09
N PHE A 309 -3.31 -46.27 1.18
CA PHE A 309 -4.74 -46.19 1.52
C PHE A 309 -5.03 -45.21 2.68
N GLY A 310 -4.33 -44.08 2.71
CA GLY A 310 -4.50 -43.04 3.72
C GLY A 310 -3.89 -43.31 5.11
N ARG A 311 -3.13 -44.40 5.30
CA ARG A 311 -2.50 -44.70 6.61
C ARG A 311 -1.35 -43.77 6.98
N MET A 312 -0.58 -43.28 6.00
CA MET A 312 0.39 -42.20 6.21
C MET A 312 -0.30 -40.86 5.91
N TYR A 313 -0.26 -39.91 6.85
CA TYR A 313 -0.84 -38.54 6.77
C TYR A 313 -2.32 -38.36 7.22
N SER A 314 -2.85 -39.19 8.12
CA SER A 314 -4.22 -39.02 8.67
C SER A 314 -4.32 -38.08 9.89
N THR A 315 -3.23 -37.49 10.37
CA THR A 315 -3.27 -36.60 11.55
C THR A 315 -3.46 -35.11 11.18
N PRO A 316 -4.30 -34.35 11.91
CA PRO A 316 -4.62 -32.95 11.61
C PRO A 316 -3.42 -31.99 11.52
N ARG A 317 -2.30 -32.33 12.18
CA ARG A 317 -1.03 -31.57 12.10
C ARG A 317 -0.35 -31.63 10.73
N SER A 318 -0.80 -32.49 9.82
CA SER A 318 -0.21 -32.64 8.48
C SER A 318 -0.84 -31.73 7.41
N MET A 319 -1.92 -30.99 7.75
CA MET A 319 -2.68 -30.15 6.82
C MET A 319 -2.26 -28.67 6.79
N HIS A 320 -1.38 -28.22 7.70
CA HIS A 320 -0.88 -26.85 7.70
C HIS A 320 0.65 -26.82 7.58
N TRP A 321 1.17 -26.86 6.34
CA TRP A 321 2.47 -26.34 5.89
C TRP A 321 2.48 -26.20 4.36
#